data_AF-A0A1X7SM35-F1
#
_entry.id   AF-A0A1X7SM35-F1
#
_cell.length_a   1.000
_cell.length_b   1.000
_cell.length_c   1.000
_cell.angle_alpha   90.00
_cell.angle_beta   90.00
_cell.angle_gamma   90.00
#
_symmetry.space_group_name_H-M   'P 1'
#
loop_
_entity.id
_entity.type
_entity.pdbx_description
1 polymer ?
#
loop_
_entity_poly.entity_id
_entity_poly.type
_entity_poly.pdbx_seq_one_letter_code
_entity_poly.pdbx_strand_id
1 'polypeptide(L)'
;MWVLQTAYFNYRQQYGPYTAPINVTIIDKRKYRYTAYRQLSRWCWGWLGRVLRVVLPSCAVNKLRLTFSDPSNTYTGFKYPTID
;
A
#
# COMPACT_ATOMS: atom_id res chain seq x y z
N MET A 1 -7.97 13.10 7.49
CA MET A 1 -7.16 12.02 6.91
C MET A 1 -6.51 11.17 8.01
N TRP A 2 -7.29 10.70 8.99
CA TRP A 2 -6.73 10.05 10.20
C TRP A 2 -6.67 8.52 10.09
N VAL A 3 -7.61 7.91 9.37
CA VAL A 3 -7.74 6.45 9.26
C VAL A 3 -6.51 5.79 8.62
N LEU A 4 -6.01 6.32 7.49
CA LEU A 4 -4.83 5.75 6.82
C LEU A 4 -3.55 5.95 7.62
N GLN A 5 -3.46 7.04 8.40
CA GLN A 5 -2.34 7.29 9.28
C GLN A 5 -2.30 6.26 10.42
N THR A 6 -3.44 6.00 11.06
CA THR A 6 -3.57 4.95 12.07
C THR A 6 -3.30 3.56 11.49
N ALA A 7 -3.82 3.25 10.30
CA ALA A 7 -3.56 1.98 9.62
C ALA A 7 -2.06 1.79 9.31
N TYR A 8 -1.37 2.86 8.92
CA TYR A 8 0.06 2.85 8.69
C TYR A 8 0.87 2.63 9.97
N PHE A 9 0.49 3.25 11.09
CA PHE A 9 1.16 3.01 12.37
C PHE A 9 0.99 1.55 12.84
N ASN A 10 -0.21 1.00 12.72
CA ASN A 10 -0.45 -0.43 13.00
C ASN A 10 0.39 -1.35 12.09
N TYR A 11 0.48 -1.03 10.80
CA TYR A 11 1.35 -1.77 9.88
C TYR A 11 2.82 -1.71 10.31
N ARG A 12 3.33 -0.54 10.68
CA ARG A 12 4.71 -0.36 11.13
C ARG A 12 5.05 -1.16 12.38
N GLN A 13 4.12 -1.26 13.32
CA GLN A 13 4.32 -2.06 14.52
C GLN A 13 4.44 -3.56 14.19
N GLN A 14 3.67 -4.05 13.21
CA GLN A 14 3.64 -5.47 12.84
C GLN A 14 4.77 -5.90 11.89
N TYR A 15 5.23 -5.01 11.01
CA TYR A 15 6.13 -5.35 9.90
C TYR A 15 7.41 -4.51 9.85
N GLY A 16 7.56 -3.53 10.75
CA GLY A 16 8.67 -2.59 10.74
C GLY A 16 8.44 -1.38 9.82
N PRO A 17 9.40 -0.42 9.79
CA PRO A 17 9.30 0.77 8.96
C PRO A 17 9.37 0.44 7.46
N TYR A 18 8.72 1.27 6.64
CA TYR A 18 8.83 1.17 5.19
C TYR A 18 10.23 1.61 4.72
N THR A 19 11.03 0.68 4.20
CA THR A 19 12.38 0.91 3.67
C THR A 19 12.31 1.23 2.17
N ALA A 20 11.94 2.46 1.82
CA ALA A 20 12.11 2.96 0.45
C ALA A 20 13.24 3.99 0.40
N PRO A 21 13.95 4.09 -0.75
CA PRO A 21 14.98 5.10 -0.94
C PRO A 21 14.41 6.51 -0.73
N ILE A 22 15.15 7.29 0.05
CA ILE A 22 14.70 8.51 0.70
C ILE A 22 14.71 9.68 -0.30
N ASN A 23 13.59 9.90 -0.98
CA ASN A 23 13.27 11.19 -1.63
C ASN A 23 12.07 11.80 -0.89
N VAL A 24 12.36 12.54 0.19
CA VAL A 24 11.50 12.89 1.34
C VAL A 24 10.08 13.39 0.99
N THR A 25 9.86 14.04 -0.16
CA THR A 25 8.54 14.59 -0.56
C THR A 25 7.63 13.59 -1.30
N ILE A 26 8.17 12.56 -1.94
CA ILE A 26 7.41 11.53 -2.69
C ILE A 26 6.95 10.39 -1.74
N ILE A 27 7.62 10.25 -0.60
CA ILE A 27 7.42 9.16 0.37
C ILE A 27 6.02 9.20 0.98
N ASP A 28 5.43 10.39 1.15
CA ASP A 28 4.17 10.53 1.88
C ASP A 28 2.96 9.94 1.16
N LYS A 29 2.78 10.20 -0.13
CA LYS A 29 1.61 9.65 -0.86
C LYS A 29 1.78 8.17 -1.16
N ARG A 30 3.01 7.73 -1.43
CA ARG A 30 3.32 6.33 -1.77
C ARG A 30 3.06 5.39 -0.59
N LYS A 31 3.46 5.74 0.63
CA LYS A 31 3.19 4.93 1.84
C LYS A 31 1.68 4.79 2.11
N TYR A 32 0.90 5.87 1.94
CA TYR A 32 -0.55 5.83 2.13
C TYR A 32 -1.24 5.02 1.04
N ARG A 33 -0.77 5.09 -0.21
CA ARG A 33 -1.29 4.26 -1.31
C ARG A 33 -1.13 2.77 -1.04
N TYR A 34 0.07 2.32 -0.63
CA TYR A 34 0.28 0.91 -0.28
C TYR A 34 -0.51 0.49 0.97
N THR A 35 -0.60 1.37 1.97
CA THR A 35 -1.44 1.12 3.15
C THR A 35 -2.91 0.96 2.75
N ALA A 36 -3.41 1.78 1.82
CA ALA A 36 -4.78 1.72 1.34
C ALA A 36 -5.07 0.43 0.55
N TYR A 37 -4.16 0.00 -0.34
CA TYR A 37 -4.28 -1.30 -1.01
C TYR A 37 -4.41 -2.44 -0.01
N ARG A 38 -3.57 -2.42 1.01
CA ARG A 38 -3.54 -3.44 2.06
C ARG A 38 -4.78 -3.41 2.95
N GLN A 39 -5.31 -2.23 3.24
CA GLN A 39 -6.51 -2.09 4.04
C GLN A 39 -7.73 -2.62 3.28
N LEU A 40 -7.84 -2.33 1.98
CA LEU A 40 -8.88 -2.89 1.13
C LEU A 40 -8.78 -4.40 1.06
N SER A 41 -7.58 -4.95 0.84
CA SER A 41 -7.41 -6.41 0.82
C SER A 41 -7.75 -7.04 2.17
N ARG A 42 -7.38 -6.39 3.29
CA ARG A 42 -7.74 -6.85 4.62
C ARG A 42 -9.24 -6.81 4.89
N TRP A 43 -9.93 -5.82 4.35
CA TRP A 43 -11.37 -5.70 4.51
C TRP A 43 -12.14 -6.78 3.74
N CYS A 44 -11.73 -7.08 2.51
CA CYS A 44 -12.42 -8.07 1.68
C CYS A 44 -12.09 -9.53 2.06
N TRP A 45 -10.84 -9.83 2.42
CA TRP A 45 -10.36 -11.21 2.62
C TRP A 45 -9.82 -11.50 4.03
N GLY A 46 -9.87 -10.53 4.95
CA GLY A 46 -9.33 -10.70 6.30
C GLY A 46 -7.80 -10.73 6.34
N TRP A 47 -7.23 -11.58 7.19
CA TRP A 47 -5.78 -11.66 7.36
C TRP A 47 -5.14 -12.70 6.43
N LEU A 48 -4.37 -12.25 5.44
CA LEU A 48 -3.68 -13.10 4.46
C LEU A 48 -2.20 -13.38 4.79
N GLY A 49 -1.63 -12.76 5.83
CA GLY A 49 -0.20 -12.90 6.14
C GLY A 49 0.73 -12.12 5.20
N ARG A 50 2.01 -12.53 5.11
CA ARG A 50 3.04 -11.85 4.29
C ARG A 50 3.13 -12.39 2.85
N VAL A 51 2.81 -13.67 2.66
CA VAL A 51 3.05 -14.42 1.42
C VAL A 51 1.83 -14.39 0.51
N LEU A 52 0.60 -14.51 1.04
CA LEU A 52 -0.57 -14.48 0.18
C LEU A 52 -0.91 -13.04 -0.23
N ARG A 53 -0.67 -12.72 -1.51
CA ARG A 53 -1.04 -11.44 -2.13
C ARG A 53 -2.21 -11.67 -3.09
N VAL A 54 -3.23 -10.84 -2.97
CA VAL A 54 -4.44 -10.88 -3.82
C VAL A 54 -4.48 -9.66 -4.73
N VAL A 55 -4.92 -9.87 -5.97
CA VAL A 55 -5.09 -8.80 -6.96
C VAL A 55 -6.34 -7.99 -6.62
N LEU A 56 -6.18 -6.66 -6.56
CA LEU A 56 -7.29 -5.74 -6.33
C LEU A 56 -8.02 -5.43 -7.64
N PRO A 57 -9.34 -5.17 -7.61
CA PRO A 57 -10.08 -4.80 -8.80
C PRO A 57 -9.59 -3.46 -9.36
N SER A 58 -9.61 -3.33 -10.69
CA SER A 58 -9.08 -2.17 -11.42
C SER A 58 -9.75 -0.86 -11.02
N CYS A 59 -11.05 -0.88 -10.74
CA CYS A 59 -11.82 0.29 -10.30
C CYS A 59 -11.28 0.87 -8.98
N ALA A 60 -11.00 0.01 -8.00
CA ALA A 60 -10.47 0.43 -6.71
C ALA A 60 -9.02 0.92 -6.83
N VAL A 61 -8.20 0.24 -7.64
CA VAL A 61 -6.83 0.67 -7.92
C VAL A 61 -6.81 2.05 -8.56
N ASN A 62 -7.64 2.29 -9.58
CA ASN A 62 -7.73 3.58 -10.25
C ASN A 62 -8.18 4.69 -9.29
N LYS A 63 -9.21 4.44 -8.47
CA LYS A 63 -9.65 5.42 -7.47
C LYS A 63 -8.53 5.78 -6.48
N LEU A 64 -7.81 4.78 -5.99
CA LEU A 64 -6.68 4.98 -5.07
C LEU A 64 -5.51 5.72 -5.72
N ARG A 65 -5.22 5.48 -7.00
CA ARG A 65 -4.19 6.21 -7.74
C ARG A 65 -4.58 7.68 -7.98
N LEU A 66 -5.85 7.96 -8.24
CA LEU A 66 -6.35 9.34 -8.37
C LEU A 66 -6.30 10.10 -7.04
N THR A 67 -6.57 9.44 -5.92
CA THR A 67 -6.47 10.08 -4.59
C THR A 67 -5.03 10.23 -4.12
N PHE A 68 -4.16 9.26 -4.44
CA PHE A 68 -2.75 9.21 -4.04
C PHE A 68 -1.84 9.21 -5.26
N SER A 69 -1.96 10.28 -6.05
CA SER A 69 -1.21 10.44 -7.29
C SER A 69 0.29 10.49 -7.03
N ASP A 70 1.04 9.77 -7.86
CA ASP A 70 2.50 9.86 -7.90
C ASP A 70 2.90 11.07 -8.78
N PRO A 71 3.80 11.97 -8.34
CA PRO A 71 4.26 13.07 -9.18
C PRO A 71 4.98 12.59 -10.45
N SER A 72 5.58 11.39 -10.41
CA SER A 72 6.24 10.76 -11.56
C SER A 72 5.28 9.99 -12.48
N ASN A 73 4.00 9.90 -12.11
CA ASN A 73 2.95 9.08 -12.74
C ASN A 73 3.34 7.63 -13.03
N THR A 74 4.40 7.12 -12.37
CA THR A 74 4.95 5.79 -12.61
C THR A 74 4.41 4.83 -11.56
N TYR A 75 3.56 3.89 -11.97
CA TYR A 75 2.98 2.89 -11.07
C TYR A 75 3.49 1.50 -11.40
N THR A 76 3.99 0.80 -10.38
CA THR A 76 4.31 -0.62 -10.49
C THR A 76 3.02 -1.46 -10.45
N GLY A 77 2.91 -2.46 -11.31
CA GLY A 77 1.84 -3.45 -11.28
C GLY A 77 1.94 -4.41 -10.08
N PHE A 78 1.07 -5.43 -10.09
CA PHE A 78 1.11 -6.50 -9.09
C PHE A 78 2.41 -7.29 -9.19
N LYS A 79 3.02 -7.60 -8.04
CA LYS A 79 4.22 -8.43 -7.93
C LYS A 79 3.95 -9.56 -6.96
N TYR A 80 4.28 -10.78 -7.34
CA TYR A 80 4.27 -11.92 -6.44
C TYR A 80 5.32 -11.73 -5.33
N PRO A 81 5.12 -12.38 -4.16
CA PRO A 81 6.18 -12.45 -3.16
C PRO A 81 7.35 -13.25 -3.72
N THR A 82 8.58 -12.85 -3.39
CA THR A 82 9.73 -13.73 -3.53
C THR A 82 9.59 -14.82 -2.48
N ILE A 83 9.65 -16.08 -2.91
CA ILE A 83 9.75 -17.23 -2.02
C ILE A 83 11.25 -17.49 -1.94
N ASP A 84 11.89 -16.95 -0.91
CA ASP A 84 13.29 -17.23 -0.57
C ASP A 84 13.35 -18.40 0.42
#